data_AF-A0A9P9NGX6-F1
#
_entry.id   AF-A0A9P9NGX6-F1
#
_cell.length_a   1.000
_cell.length_b   1.000
_cell.length_c   1.000
_cell.angle_alpha   90.00
_cell.angle_beta   90.00
_cell.angle_gamma   90.00
#
_symmetry.space_group_name_H-M   'P 1'
#
loop_
_entity.id
_entity.type
_entity.pdbx_description
1 polymer ?
#
loop_
_entity_poly.entity_id
_entity_poly.type
_entity_poly.pdbx_seq_one_letter_code
_entity_poly.pdbx_strand_id
1 'polypeptide(L)'
;MFSRWWGWLSGKEKAPTADCGLFSLPAIWISFLRLVRENRPAWARQFLSLALKLARQKFGRKHQFVQVLFNLQKIWKKDPDQITEVVLAAYGRCIEDVKKSLGAFHLTYLSLWGDFVVYLDGRSVDDTQALVEDIRSVIKIVEEEKGPDGGPNSDYALELLGLTLYVLQSAPRSLTMADQAEKVAKELHRRLEERKAEDGGQLEGNPFTTWKDLRQLLGQFCQDKENYHDAIGYLEEFLRFEIEDERDACALEKLERCYEAVGRNDAAKDVWQRRLKISEILLRKSKKDPAECEKGADGHEQLHEEDGGDADGAAESSEGTVGNQVEEPSKGNLEEDIGDKYGDSGVEIQLLEEQIAGLQQRVKDLKRERGSEKTL
;
A
#
# COMPACT_ATOMS: atom_id res chain seq x y z
N MET A 1 25.05 -1.93 24.32
CA MET A 1 24.18 -2.13 23.13
C MET A 1 22.90 -1.32 23.22
N PHE A 2 22.06 -1.49 24.26
CA PHE A 2 20.94 -0.56 24.52
C PHE A 2 21.44 0.90 24.56
N SER A 3 22.64 1.13 25.13
CA SER A 3 23.37 2.41 25.11
C SER A 3 23.74 2.99 23.73
N ARG A 4 23.92 2.15 22.69
CA ARG A 4 24.17 2.61 21.31
C ARG A 4 22.88 2.94 20.59
N TRP A 5 21.86 2.11 20.79
CA TRP A 5 20.54 2.38 20.22
C TRP A 5 19.92 3.63 20.86
N TRP A 6 20.09 3.80 22.18
CA TRP A 6 19.83 5.07 22.87
C TRP A 6 20.81 6.18 22.48
N GLY A 7 22.04 5.86 22.06
CA GLY A 7 23.00 6.82 21.49
C GLY A 7 22.45 7.45 20.20
N TRP A 8 22.03 6.62 19.25
CA TRP A 8 21.33 7.04 18.04
C TRP A 8 19.99 7.72 18.35
N LEU A 9 19.15 7.15 19.23
CA LEU A 9 17.93 7.78 19.77
C LEU A 9 18.19 8.95 20.74
N SER A 10 19.43 9.41 20.93
CA SER A 10 19.77 10.67 21.62
C SER A 10 20.66 11.59 20.77
N GLY A 11 20.87 11.28 19.49
CA GLY A 11 21.64 12.11 18.55
C GLY A 11 23.16 12.05 18.76
N LYS A 12 23.68 11.06 19.49
CA LYS A 12 25.10 10.90 19.81
C LYS A 12 25.89 10.03 18.82
N GLU A 13 25.21 9.24 18.01
CA GLU A 13 25.83 8.43 16.93
C GLU A 13 25.17 8.82 15.59
N LYS A 14 25.96 8.88 14.50
CA LYS A 14 25.45 9.11 13.14
C LYS A 14 24.43 8.03 12.76
N ALA A 15 23.40 8.42 12.03
CA ALA A 15 22.34 7.51 11.63
C ALA A 15 22.82 6.45 10.63
N PRO A 16 22.28 5.22 10.71
CA PRO A 16 22.65 4.11 9.82
C PRO A 16 21.98 4.23 8.42
N THR A 17 21.46 5.41 8.08
CA THR A 17 20.54 5.65 6.95
C THR A 17 21.15 5.42 5.57
N ALA A 18 22.46 5.68 5.41
CA ALA A 18 23.15 5.45 4.14
C ALA A 18 23.20 3.95 3.76
N ASP A 19 23.51 3.07 4.71
CA ASP A 19 23.73 1.64 4.45
C ASP A 19 22.44 0.81 4.56
N CYS A 20 21.42 1.30 5.27
CA CYS A 20 20.22 0.52 5.59
C CYS A 20 19.15 0.47 4.50
N GLY A 21 19.34 1.17 3.37
CA GLY A 21 18.32 1.38 2.36
C GLY A 21 17.23 2.31 2.88
N LEU A 22 17.33 3.60 2.52
CA LEU A 22 16.58 4.73 3.09
C LEU A 22 15.06 4.47 3.30
N PHE A 23 14.45 3.72 2.40
CA PHE A 23 13.01 3.43 2.35
C PHE A 23 12.58 2.13 3.06
N SER A 24 13.52 1.21 3.34
CA SER A 24 13.18 -0.12 3.85
C SER A 24 12.74 -0.12 5.32
N LEU A 25 13.32 0.73 6.17
CA LEU A 25 12.88 0.87 7.57
C LEU A 25 11.50 1.54 7.68
N PRO A 26 11.25 2.71 7.05
CA PRO A 26 9.93 3.33 6.96
C PRO A 26 8.79 2.38 6.60
N ALA A 27 8.91 1.65 5.49
CA ALA A 27 7.87 0.72 5.03
C ALA A 27 7.57 -0.40 6.05
N ILE A 28 8.62 -0.98 6.66
CA ILE A 28 8.46 -1.99 7.71
C ILE A 28 7.79 -1.39 8.94
N TRP A 29 8.19 -0.19 9.37
CA TRP A 29 7.64 0.49 10.54
C TRP A 29 6.16 0.85 10.37
N ILE A 30 5.75 1.34 9.20
CA ILE A 30 4.35 1.64 8.87
C ILE A 30 3.50 0.38 8.92
N SER A 31 3.90 -0.67 8.20
CA SER A 31 3.18 -1.95 8.14
C SER A 31 3.05 -2.59 9.53
N PHE A 32 4.14 -2.52 10.32
CA PHE A 32 4.19 -2.99 11.70
C PHE A 32 3.23 -2.22 12.62
N LEU A 33 3.30 -0.89 12.63
CA LEU A 33 2.47 -0.07 13.52
C LEU A 33 0.99 -0.10 13.12
N ARG A 34 0.68 -0.24 11.83
CA ARG A 34 -0.70 -0.46 11.36
C ARG A 34 -1.29 -1.73 11.99
N LEU A 35 -0.60 -2.86 11.87
CA LEU A 35 -1.03 -4.12 12.48
C LEU A 35 -1.14 -4.06 14.02
N VAL A 36 -0.29 -3.28 14.70
CA VAL A 36 -0.41 -3.03 16.14
C VAL A 36 -1.68 -2.20 16.46
N ARG A 37 -1.93 -1.13 15.69
CA ARG A 37 -3.09 -0.23 15.85
C ARG A 37 -4.42 -0.88 15.53
N GLU A 38 -4.45 -1.79 14.55
CA GLU A 38 -5.60 -2.64 14.20
C GLU A 38 -5.85 -3.78 15.22
N ASN A 39 -5.15 -3.78 16.37
CA ASN A 39 -5.22 -4.80 17.41
C ASN A 39 -4.90 -6.22 16.89
N ARG A 40 -3.95 -6.35 15.96
CA ARG A 40 -3.42 -7.62 15.42
C ARG A 40 -1.97 -7.90 15.89
N PRO A 41 -1.66 -7.91 17.21
CA PRO A 41 -0.29 -8.02 17.72
C PRO A 41 0.36 -9.39 17.50
N ALA A 42 -0.41 -10.43 17.16
CA ALA A 42 0.15 -11.71 16.71
C ALA A 42 0.76 -11.58 15.30
N TRP A 43 0.05 -10.94 14.38
CA TRP A 43 0.47 -10.76 12.99
C TRP A 43 1.66 -9.81 12.88
N ALA A 44 1.65 -8.68 13.58
CA ALA A 44 2.81 -7.79 13.62
C ALA A 44 4.07 -8.49 14.18
N ARG A 45 3.94 -9.44 15.13
CA ARG A 45 5.07 -10.25 15.63
C ARG A 45 5.60 -11.20 14.57
N GLN A 46 4.72 -11.86 13.82
CA GLN A 46 5.10 -12.73 12.70
C GLN A 46 5.77 -11.92 11.58
N PHE A 47 5.15 -10.80 11.16
CA PHE A 47 5.68 -9.85 10.18
C PHE A 47 7.09 -9.35 10.52
N LEU A 48 7.31 -8.84 11.75
CA LEU A 48 8.64 -8.38 12.17
C LEU A 48 9.67 -9.52 12.20
N SER A 49 9.23 -10.73 12.54
CA SER A 49 10.11 -11.92 12.56
C SER A 49 10.50 -12.36 11.14
N LEU A 50 9.57 -12.28 10.19
CA LEU A 50 9.83 -12.54 8.77
C LEU A 50 10.74 -11.46 8.16
N ALA A 51 10.44 -10.18 8.40
CA ALA A 51 11.29 -9.07 7.98
C ALA A 51 12.73 -9.21 8.51
N LEU A 52 12.89 -9.58 9.79
CA LEU A 52 14.20 -9.86 10.39
C LEU A 52 14.90 -11.10 9.78
N LYS A 53 14.16 -12.14 9.40
CA LYS A 53 14.70 -13.33 8.71
C LYS A 53 15.24 -12.96 7.32
N LEU A 54 14.43 -12.28 6.51
CA LEU A 54 14.79 -11.82 5.17
C LEU A 54 15.98 -10.85 5.22
N ALA A 55 15.95 -9.89 6.15
CA ALA A 55 17.06 -8.96 6.38
C ALA A 55 18.38 -9.66 6.73
N ARG A 56 18.33 -10.71 7.58
CA ARG A 56 19.50 -11.52 7.93
C ARG A 56 20.06 -12.32 6.76
N GLN A 57 19.19 -12.81 5.87
CA GLN A 57 19.60 -13.52 4.65
C GLN A 57 20.26 -12.55 3.66
N LYS A 58 19.66 -11.38 3.41
CA LYS A 58 20.15 -10.40 2.42
C LYS A 58 21.40 -9.65 2.85
N PHE A 59 21.49 -9.24 4.12
CA PHE A 59 22.54 -8.33 4.60
C PHE A 59 23.50 -8.95 5.65
N GLY A 60 23.20 -10.16 6.14
CA GLY A 60 23.98 -10.81 7.19
C GLY A 60 23.69 -10.30 8.60
N ARG A 61 24.01 -11.13 9.61
CA ARG A 61 23.60 -10.90 11.01
C ARG A 61 24.15 -9.62 11.66
N LYS A 62 25.30 -9.12 11.20
CA LYS A 62 25.99 -7.95 11.78
C LYS A 62 25.53 -6.60 11.19
N HIS A 63 24.72 -6.60 10.14
CA HIS A 63 24.29 -5.38 9.45
C HIS A 63 23.45 -4.46 10.35
N GLN A 64 23.61 -3.14 10.19
CA GLN A 64 22.94 -2.15 11.05
C GLN A 64 21.41 -2.26 10.96
N PHE A 65 20.85 -2.40 9.75
CA PHE A 65 19.43 -2.67 9.48
C PHE A 65 18.90 -3.88 10.27
N VAL A 66 19.65 -4.99 10.26
CA VAL A 66 19.30 -6.21 11.00
C VAL A 66 19.33 -5.99 12.51
N GLN A 67 20.28 -5.19 13.02
CA GLN A 67 20.34 -4.83 14.43
C GLN A 67 19.18 -3.92 14.86
N VAL A 68 18.71 -3.01 13.99
CA VAL A 68 17.51 -2.19 14.23
C VAL A 68 16.27 -3.07 14.40
N LEU A 69 15.99 -3.96 13.43
CA LEU A 69 14.83 -4.87 13.49
C LEU A 69 14.91 -5.83 14.70
N PHE A 70 16.11 -6.32 15.03
CA PHE A 70 16.33 -7.18 16.19
C PHE A 70 16.14 -6.46 17.53
N ASN A 71 16.59 -5.20 17.63
CA ASN A 71 16.35 -4.38 18.82
C ASN A 71 14.87 -4.04 18.98
N LEU A 72 14.17 -3.73 17.88
CA LEU A 72 12.72 -3.51 17.90
C LEU A 72 11.98 -4.76 18.43
N GLN A 73 12.32 -5.95 17.94
CA GLN A 73 11.74 -7.21 18.41
C GLN A 73 12.03 -7.46 19.91
N LYS A 74 13.21 -7.05 20.41
CA LYS A 74 13.56 -7.14 21.84
C LYS A 74 12.79 -6.15 22.71
N ILE A 75 12.62 -4.92 22.24
CA ILE A 75 11.87 -3.89 22.96
C ILE A 75 10.42 -4.37 23.12
N TRP A 76 9.77 -4.80 22.02
CA TRP A 76 8.40 -5.32 22.09
C TRP A 76 8.25 -6.50 23.06
N LYS A 77 9.19 -7.46 23.05
CA LYS A 77 9.16 -8.60 23.98
C LYS A 77 9.28 -8.20 25.46
N LYS A 78 9.86 -7.03 25.76
CA LYS A 78 10.06 -6.53 27.13
C LYS A 78 8.93 -5.59 27.56
N ASP A 79 8.53 -4.69 26.68
CA ASP A 79 7.57 -3.62 26.92
C ASP A 79 6.78 -3.37 25.62
N PRO A 80 5.59 -3.97 25.48
CA PRO A 80 4.73 -3.77 24.33
C PRO A 80 4.16 -2.36 24.20
N ASP A 81 3.91 -1.69 25.31
CA ASP A 81 3.18 -0.43 25.31
C ASP A 81 4.07 0.72 24.80
N GLN A 82 5.37 0.67 25.10
CA GLN A 82 6.37 1.62 24.56
C GLN A 82 6.69 1.42 23.07
N ILE A 83 6.27 0.32 22.43
CA ILE A 83 6.76 0.00 21.06
C ILE A 83 6.35 1.06 20.03
N THR A 84 5.18 1.66 20.21
CA THR A 84 4.66 2.71 19.30
C THR A 84 5.49 3.98 19.42
N GLU A 85 5.69 4.48 20.65
CA GLU A 85 6.51 5.68 20.92
C GLU A 85 7.94 5.51 20.39
N VAL A 86 8.55 4.35 20.62
CA VAL A 86 9.90 4.02 20.15
C VAL A 86 10.01 4.05 18.63
N VAL A 87 9.03 3.49 17.90
CA VAL A 87 9.03 3.51 16.43
C VAL A 87 8.77 4.91 15.89
N LEU A 88 7.84 5.67 16.49
CA LEU A 88 7.59 7.07 16.12
C LEU A 88 8.85 7.93 16.27
N ALA A 89 9.54 7.82 17.41
CA ALA A 89 10.78 8.54 17.67
C ALA A 89 11.93 8.11 16.74
N ALA A 90 12.01 6.83 16.36
CA ALA A 90 12.98 6.33 15.39
C ALA A 90 12.69 6.84 13.96
N TYR A 91 11.43 6.83 13.55
CA TYR A 91 11.01 7.32 12.24
C TYR A 91 11.24 8.83 12.12
N GLY A 92 10.80 9.63 13.11
CA GLY A 92 11.03 11.08 13.11
C GLY A 92 12.51 11.47 13.00
N ARG A 93 13.41 10.69 13.61
CA ARG A 93 14.85 10.85 13.43
C ARG A 93 15.31 10.55 12.01
N CYS A 94 14.82 9.47 11.40
CA CYS A 94 15.11 9.19 9.99
C CYS A 94 14.66 10.32 9.06
N ILE A 95 13.47 10.91 9.27
CA ILE A 95 13.03 12.10 8.52
C ILE A 95 14.04 13.24 8.66
N GLU A 96 14.41 13.58 9.90
CA GLU A 96 15.35 14.67 10.19
C GLU A 96 16.76 14.45 9.64
N ASP A 97 17.24 13.21 9.62
CA ASP A 97 18.56 12.87 9.05
C ASP A 97 18.53 12.89 7.51
N VAL A 98 17.40 12.50 6.89
CA VAL A 98 17.16 12.66 5.45
C VAL A 98 17.06 14.13 5.07
N LYS A 99 16.30 14.94 5.83
CA LYS A 99 16.18 16.40 5.68
C LYS A 99 17.54 17.10 5.64
N LYS A 100 18.44 16.71 6.55
CA LYS A 100 19.81 17.26 6.63
C LYS A 100 20.73 16.79 5.50
N SER A 101 20.49 15.61 4.95
CA SER A 101 21.36 14.99 3.93
C SER A 101 20.96 15.36 2.50
N LEU A 102 19.66 15.46 2.22
CA LEU A 102 19.10 15.73 0.89
C LEU A 102 18.51 17.15 0.75
N GLY A 103 18.28 17.85 1.87
CA GLY A 103 17.59 19.14 1.90
C GLY A 103 16.09 19.01 2.18
N ALA A 104 15.48 20.08 2.69
CA ALA A 104 14.07 20.14 3.05
C ALA A 104 13.11 20.14 1.85
N PHE A 105 13.62 20.34 0.62
CA PHE A 105 12.83 20.42 -0.61
C PHE A 105 12.94 19.17 -1.50
N HIS A 106 13.68 18.16 -1.06
CA HIS A 106 13.88 16.94 -1.82
C HIS A 106 12.67 16.00 -1.68
N LEU A 107 12.10 15.52 -2.79
CA LEU A 107 10.90 14.68 -2.80
C LEU A 107 10.96 13.47 -1.85
N THR A 108 12.11 12.79 -1.76
CA THR A 108 12.37 11.74 -0.77
C THR A 108 12.10 12.14 0.69
N TYR A 109 12.48 13.36 1.10
CA TYR A 109 12.17 13.87 2.44
C TYR A 109 10.66 14.11 2.59
N LEU A 110 10.05 14.79 1.62
CA LEU A 110 8.62 15.14 1.64
C LEU A 110 7.73 13.89 1.63
N SER A 111 8.09 12.86 0.85
CA SER A 111 7.40 11.57 0.79
C SER A 111 7.51 10.81 2.11
N LEU A 112 8.71 10.72 2.70
CA LEU A 112 8.89 10.06 4.01
C LEU A 112 8.14 10.77 5.14
N TRP A 113 8.08 12.11 5.10
CA TRP A 113 7.32 12.91 6.05
C TRP A 113 5.81 12.80 5.80
N GLY A 114 5.37 12.74 4.54
CA GLY A 114 4.01 12.41 4.14
C GLY A 114 3.55 11.08 4.72
N ASP A 115 4.29 9.99 4.49
CA ASP A 115 3.94 8.68 5.04
C ASP A 115 3.91 8.66 6.58
N PHE A 116 4.75 9.46 7.24
CA PHE A 116 4.71 9.63 8.69
C PHE A 116 3.44 10.36 9.13
N VAL A 117 3.13 11.52 8.55
CA VAL A 117 1.91 12.27 8.85
C VAL A 117 0.68 11.42 8.56
N VAL A 118 0.63 10.72 7.43
CA VAL A 118 -0.50 9.88 7.00
C VAL A 118 -0.71 8.67 7.92
N TYR A 119 0.29 7.78 8.04
CA TYR A 119 0.09 6.50 8.72
C TYR A 119 0.39 6.53 10.21
N LEU A 120 1.31 7.40 10.63
CA LEU A 120 1.89 7.37 11.97
C LEU A 120 1.33 8.48 12.85
N ASP A 121 1.08 9.67 12.31
CA ASP A 121 0.52 10.82 13.03
C ASP A 121 -0.77 11.39 12.42
N GLY A 122 -1.58 10.52 11.77
CA GLY A 122 -2.80 10.88 11.01
C GLY A 122 -3.96 11.47 11.81
N ARG A 123 -3.69 12.05 12.98
CA ARG A 123 -4.60 12.87 13.78
C ARG A 123 -4.13 14.32 13.91
N SER A 124 -2.86 14.62 13.63
CA SER A 124 -2.33 15.99 13.70
C SER A 124 -2.72 16.78 12.45
N VAL A 125 -3.77 17.59 12.60
CA VAL A 125 -4.20 18.55 11.55
C VAL A 125 -3.12 19.62 11.33
N ASP A 126 -2.40 20.00 12.38
CA ASP A 126 -1.36 21.03 12.33
C ASP A 126 -0.12 20.54 11.57
N ASP A 127 0.38 19.32 11.84
CA ASP A 127 1.50 18.75 11.08
C ASP A 127 1.13 18.43 9.63
N THR A 128 -0.14 18.05 9.39
CA THR A 128 -0.69 17.92 8.04
C THR A 128 -0.66 19.25 7.29
N GLN A 129 -1.13 20.33 7.91
CA GLN A 129 -1.14 21.66 7.30
C GLN A 129 0.30 22.18 7.09
N ALA A 130 1.21 21.95 8.03
CA ALA A 130 2.62 22.35 7.92
C ALA A 130 3.31 21.64 6.74
N LEU A 131 3.15 20.32 6.61
CA LEU A 131 3.68 19.58 5.47
C LEU A 131 3.09 20.06 4.13
N VAL A 132 1.78 20.35 4.09
CA VAL A 132 1.12 20.87 2.87
C VAL A 132 1.68 22.24 2.46
N GLU A 133 1.96 23.14 3.40
CA GLU A 133 2.59 24.44 3.10
C GLU A 133 4.07 24.30 2.68
N ASP A 134 4.81 23.36 3.27
CA ASP A 134 6.18 23.04 2.86
C ASP A 134 6.18 22.49 1.42
N ILE A 135 5.30 21.54 1.07
CA ILE A 135 5.18 21.02 -0.31
C ILE A 135 4.75 22.13 -1.29
N ARG A 136 3.78 22.97 -0.94
CA ARG A 136 3.35 24.13 -1.77
C ARG A 136 4.50 25.09 -2.04
N SER A 137 5.36 25.32 -1.05
CA SER A 137 6.55 26.15 -1.20
C SER A 137 7.53 25.55 -2.21
N VAL A 138 7.69 24.22 -2.25
CA VAL A 138 8.50 23.53 -3.27
C VAL A 138 7.85 23.60 -4.65
N ILE A 139 6.55 23.34 -4.76
CA ILE A 139 5.81 23.45 -6.03
C ILE A 139 6.06 24.82 -6.67
N LYS A 140 5.94 25.90 -5.89
CA LYS A 140 6.20 27.25 -6.39
C LYS A 140 7.63 27.46 -6.90
N ILE A 141 8.65 26.91 -6.21
CA ILE A 141 10.05 27.01 -6.64
C ILE A 141 10.24 26.29 -7.99
N VAL A 142 9.67 25.10 -8.12
CA VAL A 142 9.73 24.27 -9.35
C VAL A 142 8.98 24.93 -10.51
N GLU A 143 7.85 25.57 -10.24
CA GLU A 143 7.07 26.35 -11.21
C GLU A 143 7.81 27.59 -11.74
N GLU A 144 8.64 28.22 -10.90
CA GLU A 144 9.47 29.38 -11.26
C GLU A 144 10.80 28.98 -11.93
N GLU A 145 11.20 27.70 -11.87
CA GLU A 145 12.45 27.19 -12.43
C GLU A 145 12.42 27.10 -13.96
N LYS A 146 13.47 27.61 -14.61
CA LYS A 146 13.62 27.62 -16.07
C LYS A 146 14.50 26.47 -16.53
N GLY A 147 13.89 25.34 -16.83
CA GLY A 147 14.57 24.15 -17.34
C GLY A 147 13.57 23.13 -17.93
N PRO A 148 14.07 22.01 -18.48
CA PRO A 148 13.20 20.92 -18.95
C PRO A 148 12.42 20.27 -17.80
N ASP A 149 12.97 20.28 -16.58
CA ASP A 149 12.37 19.69 -15.38
C ASP A 149 11.49 20.68 -14.58
N GLY A 150 11.45 21.95 -15.00
CA GLY A 150 10.75 23.05 -14.32
C GLY A 150 9.43 23.45 -14.99
N GLY A 151 8.68 24.32 -14.33
CA GLY A 151 7.38 24.82 -14.80
C GLY A 151 6.18 24.02 -14.27
N PRO A 152 4.94 24.50 -14.50
CA PRO A 152 3.74 23.99 -13.85
C PRO A 152 3.34 22.57 -14.25
N ASN A 153 3.68 22.13 -15.47
CA ASN A 153 3.29 20.83 -16.01
C ASN A 153 4.44 19.80 -15.98
N SER A 154 5.58 20.11 -15.34
CA SER A 154 6.70 19.18 -15.21
C SER A 154 6.33 17.99 -14.32
N ASP A 155 6.95 16.83 -14.56
CA ASP A 155 6.68 15.62 -13.76
C ASP A 155 6.92 15.86 -12.27
N TYR A 156 7.95 16.62 -11.90
CA TYR A 156 8.23 16.94 -10.51
C TYR A 156 7.14 17.81 -9.85
N ALA A 157 6.58 18.79 -10.57
CA ALA A 157 5.46 19.60 -10.06
C ALA A 157 4.18 18.75 -9.90
N LEU A 158 3.91 17.84 -10.84
CA LEU A 158 2.76 16.94 -10.79
C LEU A 158 2.89 15.90 -9.67
N GLU A 159 4.08 15.36 -9.41
CA GLU A 159 4.35 14.45 -8.30
C GLU A 159 4.17 15.13 -6.93
N LEU A 160 4.61 16.39 -6.80
CA LEU A 160 4.39 17.18 -5.58
C LEU A 160 2.89 17.50 -5.35
N LEU A 161 2.12 17.74 -6.42
CA LEU A 161 0.66 17.87 -6.34
C LEU A 161 -0.01 16.53 -5.93
N GLY A 162 0.44 15.41 -6.49
CA GLY A 162 -0.02 14.07 -6.11
C GLY A 162 0.27 13.75 -4.64
N LEU A 163 1.48 14.07 -4.16
CA LEU A 163 1.87 13.93 -2.76
C LEU A 163 1.03 14.85 -1.84
N THR A 164 0.79 16.10 -2.25
CA THR A 164 -0.09 17.03 -1.52
C THR A 164 -1.51 16.46 -1.40
N LEU A 165 -2.03 15.88 -2.48
CA LEU A 165 -3.36 15.28 -2.52
C LEU A 165 -3.47 14.07 -1.59
N TYR A 166 -2.49 13.16 -1.65
CA TYR A 166 -2.39 11.98 -0.79
C TYR A 166 -2.38 12.34 0.72
N VAL A 167 -1.60 13.36 1.09
CA VAL A 167 -1.56 13.87 2.47
C VAL A 167 -2.92 14.43 2.89
N LEU A 168 -3.55 15.26 2.05
CA LEU A 168 -4.86 15.88 2.35
C LEU A 168 -6.01 14.87 2.40
N GLN A 169 -6.01 13.83 1.55
CA GLN A 169 -7.01 12.75 1.57
C GLN A 169 -6.98 11.92 2.86
N SER A 170 -5.77 11.78 3.43
CA SER A 170 -5.50 10.95 4.61
C SER A 170 -5.74 11.68 5.93
N ALA A 171 -5.86 13.02 5.88
CA ALA A 171 -6.15 13.84 7.02
C ALA A 171 -7.50 13.46 7.68
N PRO A 172 -7.68 13.71 8.99
CA PRO A 172 -9.00 13.65 9.61
C PRO A 172 -10.01 14.47 8.79
N ARG A 173 -11.23 13.96 8.61
CA ARG A 173 -12.33 14.55 7.82
C ARG A 173 -12.85 15.88 8.41
N SER A 174 -11.99 16.88 8.46
CA SER A 174 -12.35 18.28 8.62
C SER A 174 -12.78 18.83 7.26
N LEU A 175 -13.83 19.66 7.25
CA LEU A 175 -14.37 20.25 6.02
C LEU A 175 -13.29 21.02 5.25
N THR A 176 -12.41 21.72 5.98
CA THR A 176 -11.29 22.50 5.43
C THR A 176 -10.28 21.64 4.66
N MET A 177 -9.94 20.44 5.14
CA MET A 177 -8.99 19.57 4.44
C MET A 177 -9.63 18.93 3.20
N ALA A 178 -10.92 18.58 3.25
CA ALA A 178 -11.65 18.09 2.08
C ALA A 178 -11.73 19.15 0.96
N ASP A 179 -12.03 20.41 1.30
CA ASP A 179 -12.03 21.52 0.33
C ASP A 179 -10.64 21.82 -0.25
N GLN A 180 -9.57 21.64 0.54
CA GLN A 180 -8.20 21.73 0.02
C GLN A 180 -7.85 20.56 -0.91
N ALA A 181 -8.23 19.33 -0.55
CA ALA A 181 -8.00 18.14 -1.36
C ALA A 181 -8.70 18.24 -2.72
N GLU A 182 -9.95 18.71 -2.76
CA GLU A 182 -10.69 18.93 -4.01
C GLU A 182 -10.00 19.98 -4.91
N LYS A 183 -9.52 21.10 -4.34
CA LYS A 183 -8.80 22.12 -5.10
C LYS A 183 -7.52 21.57 -5.72
N VAL A 184 -6.74 20.81 -4.95
CA VAL A 184 -5.51 20.16 -5.44
C VAL A 184 -5.83 19.10 -6.50
N ALA A 185 -6.88 18.31 -6.31
CA ALA A 185 -7.33 17.31 -7.29
C ALA A 185 -7.78 17.96 -8.62
N LYS A 186 -8.54 19.05 -8.56
CA LYS A 186 -8.98 19.79 -9.75
C LYS A 186 -7.81 20.44 -10.49
N GLU A 187 -6.84 20.98 -9.75
CA GLU A 187 -5.65 21.59 -10.34
C GLU A 187 -4.72 20.54 -10.99
N LEU A 188 -4.44 19.43 -10.29
CA LEU A 188 -3.70 18.30 -10.85
C LEU A 188 -4.40 17.76 -12.11
N HIS A 189 -5.73 17.62 -12.07
CA HIS A 189 -6.50 17.14 -13.20
C HIS A 189 -6.43 18.08 -14.41
N ARG A 190 -6.56 19.40 -14.19
CA ARG A 190 -6.43 20.42 -15.24
C ARG A 190 -5.07 20.32 -15.94
N ARG A 191 -3.97 20.29 -15.19
CA ARG A 191 -2.61 20.19 -15.72
C ARG A 191 -2.36 18.90 -16.50
N LEU A 192 -2.92 17.78 -16.03
CA LEU A 192 -2.82 16.49 -16.72
C LEU A 192 -3.59 16.47 -18.05
N GLU A 193 -4.76 17.11 -18.16
CA GLU A 193 -5.46 17.23 -19.46
C GLU A 193 -4.77 18.23 -20.39
N GLU A 194 -4.19 19.32 -19.87
CA GLU A 194 -3.38 20.27 -20.66
C GLU A 194 -2.17 19.57 -21.30
N ARG A 195 -1.35 18.88 -20.51
CA ARG A 195 -0.18 18.14 -21.02
C ARG A 195 -0.57 17.07 -22.06
N LYS A 196 -1.69 16.38 -21.85
CA LYS A 196 -2.25 15.40 -22.79
C LYS A 196 -2.72 16.03 -24.11
N ALA A 197 -3.20 17.28 -24.07
CA ALA A 197 -3.58 18.04 -25.26
C ALA A 197 -2.38 18.63 -26.01
N GLU A 198 -1.29 18.96 -25.30
CA GLU A 198 -0.09 19.59 -25.85
C GLU A 198 0.87 18.58 -26.51
N ASP A 199 1.26 17.51 -25.81
CA ASP A 199 2.30 16.57 -26.29
C ASP A 199 1.75 15.29 -26.93
N GLY A 200 0.49 14.94 -26.65
CA GLY A 200 -0.04 13.59 -26.91
C GLY A 200 0.71 12.46 -26.18
N GLY A 201 1.60 12.83 -25.26
CA GLY A 201 2.56 11.94 -24.62
C GLY A 201 1.98 11.14 -23.45
N GLN A 202 2.60 9.99 -23.19
CA GLN A 202 2.46 9.31 -21.90
C GLN A 202 3.14 10.15 -20.81
N LEU A 203 2.61 10.07 -19.59
CA LEU A 203 3.33 10.56 -18.40
C LEU A 203 4.60 9.70 -18.24
N GLU A 204 5.78 10.32 -18.25
CA GLU A 204 7.04 9.63 -18.00
C GLU A 204 7.25 9.46 -16.49
N GLY A 205 6.63 8.42 -15.93
CA GLY A 205 6.76 8.09 -14.51
C GLY A 205 5.65 7.18 -13.99
N ASN A 206 5.77 6.80 -12.72
CA ASN A 206 4.69 6.18 -11.95
C ASN A 206 4.18 7.21 -10.93
N PRO A 207 3.31 8.16 -11.34
CA PRO A 207 2.89 9.25 -10.48
C PRO A 207 2.19 8.74 -9.21
N PHE A 208 2.38 9.44 -8.09
CA PHE A 208 1.72 9.15 -6.80
C PHE A 208 0.19 9.04 -6.90
N THR A 209 -0.43 9.62 -7.93
CA THR A 209 -1.85 9.45 -8.26
C THR A 209 -2.00 9.18 -9.74
N THR A 210 -2.56 8.03 -10.12
CA THR A 210 -2.84 7.76 -11.54
C THR A 210 -4.03 8.60 -12.03
N TRP A 211 -4.11 8.84 -13.33
CA TRP A 211 -5.27 9.51 -13.94
C TRP A 211 -6.59 8.79 -13.63
N LYS A 212 -6.55 7.44 -13.53
CA LYS A 212 -7.70 6.63 -13.10
C LYS A 212 -8.07 6.97 -11.65
N ASP A 213 -7.16 6.87 -10.68
CA ASP A 213 -7.47 7.16 -9.27
C ASP A 213 -7.96 8.61 -9.06
N LEU A 214 -7.41 9.58 -9.80
CA LEU A 214 -7.83 10.99 -9.75
C LEU A 214 -9.28 11.21 -10.23
N ARG A 215 -9.69 10.53 -11.30
CA ARG A 215 -11.08 10.58 -11.80
C ARG A 215 -12.05 9.96 -10.77
N GLN A 216 -11.68 8.86 -10.12
CA GLN A 216 -12.49 8.28 -9.03
C GLN A 216 -12.70 9.26 -7.87
N LEU A 217 -11.64 9.98 -7.50
CA LEU A 217 -11.66 10.94 -6.41
C LEU A 217 -12.50 12.18 -6.73
N LEU A 218 -12.35 12.75 -7.93
CA LEU A 218 -13.18 13.88 -8.36
C LEU A 218 -14.66 13.50 -8.42
N GLY A 219 -14.97 12.27 -8.86
CA GLY A 219 -16.32 11.70 -8.77
C GLY A 219 -16.86 11.66 -7.34
N GLN A 220 -16.02 11.27 -6.36
CA GLN A 220 -16.37 11.30 -4.93
C GLN A 220 -16.63 12.73 -4.44
N PHE A 221 -15.75 13.69 -4.71
CA PHE A 221 -15.94 15.07 -4.25
C PHE A 221 -17.21 15.72 -4.84
N CYS A 222 -17.51 15.46 -6.11
CA CYS A 222 -18.76 15.92 -6.71
C CYS A 222 -19.98 15.23 -6.07
N GLN A 223 -19.91 13.93 -5.75
CA GLN A 223 -20.98 13.22 -5.05
C GLN A 223 -21.23 13.75 -3.63
N ASP A 224 -20.16 14.00 -2.86
CA ASP A 224 -20.25 14.55 -1.49
C ASP A 224 -20.81 15.98 -1.44
N LYS A 225 -20.77 16.69 -2.58
CA LYS A 225 -21.37 18.03 -2.77
C LYS A 225 -22.69 18.01 -3.55
N GLU A 226 -23.30 16.83 -3.71
CA GLU A 226 -24.56 16.60 -4.44
C GLU A 226 -24.55 17.05 -5.92
N ASN A 227 -23.37 17.29 -6.49
CA ASN A 227 -23.15 17.63 -7.90
C ASN A 227 -23.15 16.34 -8.75
N TYR A 228 -24.25 15.60 -8.71
CA TYR A 228 -24.35 14.25 -9.26
C TYR A 228 -24.07 14.16 -10.77
N HIS A 229 -24.34 15.22 -11.54
CA HIS A 229 -24.02 15.25 -12.98
C HIS A 229 -22.52 15.20 -13.26
N ASP A 230 -21.72 16.00 -12.56
CA ASP A 230 -20.26 15.99 -12.69
C ASP A 230 -19.68 14.68 -12.13
N ALA A 231 -20.25 14.18 -11.02
CA ALA A 231 -19.88 12.90 -10.44
C ALA A 231 -20.07 11.73 -11.42
N ILE A 232 -21.21 11.72 -12.15
CA ILE A 232 -21.47 10.74 -13.22
C ILE A 232 -20.39 10.84 -14.30
N GLY A 233 -20.06 12.02 -14.80
CA GLY A 233 -19.03 12.19 -15.83
C GLY A 233 -17.66 11.64 -15.40
N TYR A 234 -17.21 11.99 -14.19
CA TYR A 234 -15.95 11.49 -13.65
C TYR A 234 -15.93 9.97 -13.43
N LEU A 235 -17.03 9.40 -12.91
CA LEU A 235 -17.14 7.95 -12.65
C LEU A 235 -17.33 7.13 -13.94
N GLU A 236 -18.04 7.66 -14.95
CA GLU A 236 -18.10 7.04 -16.27
C GLU A 236 -16.71 7.00 -16.92
N GLU A 237 -15.94 8.09 -16.87
CA GLU A 237 -14.57 8.11 -17.41
C GLU A 237 -13.62 7.18 -16.68
N PHE A 238 -13.72 7.05 -15.36
CA PHE A 238 -12.99 6.04 -14.56
C PHE A 238 -13.27 4.61 -15.06
N LEU A 239 -14.54 4.32 -15.37
CA LEU A 239 -15.05 3.01 -15.80
C LEU A 239 -14.93 2.74 -17.32
N ARG A 240 -14.23 3.61 -18.08
CA ARG A 240 -13.95 3.38 -19.51
C ARG A 240 -12.80 2.40 -19.75
N PHE A 241 -11.90 2.23 -18.80
CA PHE A 241 -10.83 1.23 -18.87
C PHE A 241 -11.36 -0.16 -18.54
N GLU A 242 -10.59 -1.19 -18.87
CA GLU A 242 -10.98 -2.57 -18.56
C GLU A 242 -11.17 -2.78 -17.05
N ILE A 243 -12.16 -3.60 -16.71
CA ILE A 243 -12.74 -3.72 -15.38
C ILE A 243 -12.20 -4.97 -14.71
N GLU A 244 -11.40 -4.82 -13.66
CA GLU A 244 -10.58 -5.93 -13.15
C GLU A 244 -10.53 -6.09 -11.62
N ASP A 245 -10.92 -5.06 -10.83
CA ASP A 245 -10.71 -5.04 -9.38
C ASP A 245 -11.88 -4.48 -8.52
N GLU A 246 -11.67 -4.46 -7.19
CA GLU A 246 -12.62 -3.99 -6.18
C GLU A 246 -12.91 -2.47 -6.24
N ARG A 247 -11.97 -1.66 -6.75
CA ARG A 247 -12.14 -0.21 -6.91
C ARG A 247 -13.19 0.08 -7.98
N ASP A 248 -13.23 -0.75 -9.03
CA ASP A 248 -14.26 -0.68 -10.07
C ASP A 248 -15.65 -1.01 -9.51
N ALA A 249 -15.77 -2.03 -8.66
CA ALA A 249 -17.02 -2.34 -7.97
C ALA A 249 -17.50 -1.18 -7.07
N CYS A 250 -16.57 -0.54 -6.33
CA CYS A 250 -16.85 0.64 -5.52
C CYS A 250 -17.27 1.85 -6.38
N ALA A 251 -16.64 2.08 -7.53
CA ALA A 251 -16.99 3.17 -8.44
C ALA A 251 -18.38 2.96 -9.07
N LEU A 252 -18.73 1.72 -9.44
CA LEU A 252 -20.05 1.37 -9.93
C LEU A 252 -21.14 1.61 -8.87
N GLU A 253 -20.90 1.30 -7.59
CA GLU A 253 -21.86 1.61 -6.54
C GLU A 253 -22.12 3.11 -6.39
N LYS A 254 -21.07 3.93 -6.50
CA LYS A 254 -21.21 5.39 -6.47
C LYS A 254 -21.99 5.88 -7.68
N LEU A 255 -21.70 5.35 -8.86
CA LEU A 255 -22.39 5.70 -10.11
C LEU A 255 -23.86 5.30 -10.10
N GLU A 256 -24.19 4.12 -9.54
CA GLU A 256 -25.57 3.65 -9.30
C GLU A 256 -26.35 4.67 -8.48
N ARG A 257 -25.81 5.08 -7.32
CA ARG A 257 -26.43 6.09 -6.44
C ARG A 257 -26.55 7.46 -7.12
N CYS A 258 -25.56 7.90 -7.89
CA CYS A 258 -25.64 9.16 -8.63
C CYS A 258 -26.73 9.11 -9.72
N TYR A 259 -26.90 7.99 -10.42
CA TYR A 259 -27.98 7.81 -11.38
C TYR A 259 -29.36 7.76 -10.73
N GLU A 260 -29.52 7.08 -9.58
CA GLU A 260 -30.75 7.13 -8.77
C GLU A 260 -31.08 8.59 -8.38
N ALA A 261 -30.10 9.35 -7.89
CA ALA A 261 -30.28 10.73 -7.46
C ALA A 261 -30.70 11.70 -8.58
N VAL A 262 -30.27 11.48 -9.83
CA VAL A 262 -30.73 12.26 -11.00
C VAL A 262 -31.93 11.63 -11.73
N GLY A 263 -32.60 10.64 -11.11
CA GLY A 263 -33.81 10.00 -11.64
C GLY A 263 -33.59 9.07 -12.83
N ARG A 264 -32.35 8.70 -13.17
CA ARG A 264 -31.99 7.81 -14.28
C ARG A 264 -32.03 6.33 -13.86
N ASN A 265 -33.20 5.88 -13.40
CA ASN A 265 -33.38 4.55 -12.79
C ASN A 265 -32.97 3.37 -13.70
N ASP A 266 -33.20 3.46 -15.02
CA ASP A 266 -32.77 2.42 -15.95
C ASP A 266 -31.23 2.33 -16.04
N ALA A 267 -30.53 3.47 -16.06
CA ALA A 267 -29.07 3.51 -16.07
C ALA A 267 -28.48 3.01 -14.73
N ALA A 268 -29.09 3.38 -13.59
CA ALA A 268 -28.72 2.84 -12.28
C ALA A 268 -28.83 1.31 -12.23
N LYS A 269 -29.93 0.76 -12.77
CA LYS A 269 -30.17 -0.68 -12.84
C LYS A 269 -29.19 -1.42 -13.76
N ASP A 270 -28.74 -0.81 -14.84
CA ASP A 270 -27.72 -1.39 -15.72
C ASP A 270 -26.33 -1.36 -15.05
N VAL A 271 -26.00 -0.29 -14.34
CA VAL A 271 -24.79 -0.21 -13.49
C VAL A 271 -24.81 -1.26 -12.39
N TRP A 272 -25.94 -1.43 -11.69
CA TRP A 272 -26.14 -2.46 -10.67
C TRP A 272 -25.90 -3.87 -11.22
N GLN A 273 -26.41 -4.18 -12.42
CA GLN A 273 -26.13 -5.45 -13.11
C GLN A 273 -24.65 -5.64 -13.47
N ARG A 274 -23.92 -4.56 -13.83
CA ARG A 274 -22.47 -4.62 -14.06
C ARG A 274 -21.73 -4.88 -12.74
N ARG A 275 -22.10 -4.20 -11.65
CA ARG A 275 -21.55 -4.39 -10.30
C ARG A 275 -21.68 -5.85 -9.83
N LEU A 276 -22.87 -6.44 -9.94
CA LEU A 276 -23.10 -7.85 -9.58
C LEU A 276 -22.18 -8.82 -10.34
N LYS A 277 -21.99 -8.65 -11.65
CA LYS A 277 -21.11 -9.51 -12.46
C LYS A 277 -19.65 -9.46 -11.97
N ILE A 278 -19.18 -8.29 -11.55
CA ILE A 278 -17.82 -8.10 -11.03
C ILE A 278 -17.69 -8.74 -9.65
N SER A 279 -18.66 -8.53 -8.76
CA SER A 279 -18.70 -9.21 -7.46
C SER A 279 -18.68 -10.74 -7.60
N GLU A 280 -19.41 -11.31 -8.58
CA GLU A 280 -19.33 -12.74 -8.89
C GLU A 280 -17.93 -13.19 -9.36
N ILE A 281 -17.24 -12.37 -10.16
CA ILE A 281 -15.88 -12.67 -10.64
C ILE A 281 -14.89 -12.63 -9.47
N LEU A 282 -14.95 -11.60 -8.63
CA LEU A 282 -14.08 -11.43 -7.46
C LEU A 282 -14.27 -12.60 -6.47
N LEU A 283 -15.53 -12.98 -6.18
CA LEU A 283 -15.86 -14.14 -5.34
C LEU A 283 -15.41 -15.48 -5.93
N ARG A 284 -15.22 -15.59 -7.25
CA ARG A 284 -14.65 -16.80 -7.88
C ARG A 284 -13.13 -16.82 -7.82
N LYS A 285 -12.46 -15.66 -7.92
CA LYS A 285 -11.01 -15.53 -7.72
C LYS A 285 -10.64 -15.92 -6.28
N SER A 286 -11.24 -15.26 -5.28
CA SER A 286 -10.94 -15.52 -3.87
C SER A 286 -11.23 -16.95 -3.39
N LYS A 287 -12.14 -17.68 -4.07
CA LYS A 287 -12.41 -19.11 -3.82
C LYS A 287 -11.43 -20.07 -4.50
N LYS A 288 -10.67 -19.63 -5.51
CA LYS A 288 -9.61 -20.42 -6.15
C LYS A 288 -8.26 -20.28 -5.45
N ASP A 289 -7.94 -19.07 -4.99
CA ASP A 289 -6.66 -18.74 -4.38
C ASP A 289 -6.23 -19.64 -3.19
N PRO A 290 -7.11 -20.15 -2.30
CA PRO A 290 -6.68 -21.11 -1.28
C PRO A 290 -6.38 -22.53 -1.80
N ALA A 291 -6.90 -22.92 -2.98
CA ALA A 291 -6.84 -24.30 -3.47
C ALA A 291 -5.73 -24.56 -4.50
N GLU A 292 -5.20 -23.52 -5.16
CA GLU A 292 -4.15 -23.68 -6.17
C GLU A 292 -2.72 -23.66 -5.55
N CYS A 293 -2.55 -23.27 -4.27
CA CYS A 293 -1.29 -23.43 -3.54
C CYS A 293 -0.95 -24.88 -3.16
N GLU A 294 -1.94 -25.78 -3.03
CA GLU A 294 -1.70 -27.18 -2.64
C GLU A 294 -1.33 -28.11 -3.82
N LYS A 295 -1.42 -27.63 -5.07
CA LYS A 295 -1.17 -28.46 -6.27
C LYS A 295 0.19 -28.24 -6.94
N GLY A 296 1.09 -27.50 -6.31
CA GLY A 296 2.46 -27.27 -6.79
C GLY A 296 3.53 -28.16 -6.14
N ALA A 297 3.16 -29.10 -5.26
CA ALA A 297 4.11 -29.78 -4.37
C ALA A 297 4.38 -31.27 -4.67
N ASP A 298 3.63 -31.91 -5.57
CA ASP A 298 3.79 -33.35 -5.89
C ASP A 298 3.74 -33.64 -7.40
N GLY A 299 4.78 -34.33 -7.90
CA GLY A 299 4.90 -34.87 -9.26
C GLY A 299 5.61 -33.93 -10.25
N HIS A 300 6.86 -34.14 -10.67
CA HIS A 300 7.47 -35.43 -10.99
C HIS A 300 9.01 -35.33 -11.02
N GLU A 301 9.70 -36.29 -10.39
CA GLU A 301 11.04 -36.67 -10.84
C GLU A 301 10.92 -37.36 -12.21
N GLN A 302 11.77 -36.97 -13.15
CA GLN A 302 12.22 -37.86 -14.21
C GLN A 302 13.68 -37.55 -14.53
N LEU A 303 14.54 -38.44 -14.06
CA LEU A 303 15.97 -38.43 -14.33
C LEU A 303 16.21 -38.75 -15.80
N HIS A 304 17.10 -37.98 -16.43
CA HIS A 304 17.82 -38.41 -17.63
C HIS A 304 19.31 -38.35 -17.32
N GLU A 305 19.91 -39.52 -17.08
CA GLU A 305 21.33 -39.77 -17.32
C GLU A 305 21.52 -40.20 -18.80
N GLU A 306 22.78 -40.48 -19.16
CA GLU A 306 23.34 -40.74 -20.51
C GLU A 306 23.62 -39.47 -21.36
N ASP A 307 24.75 -39.36 -22.07
CA ASP A 307 26.09 -40.00 -21.95
C ASP A 307 27.09 -39.20 -22.82
N GLY A 308 28.39 -39.32 -22.53
CA GLY A 308 29.46 -39.18 -23.53
C GLY A 308 30.15 -37.82 -23.75
N GLY A 309 31.47 -37.79 -23.51
CA GLY A 309 32.42 -37.12 -24.41
C GLY A 309 33.37 -36.06 -23.83
N ASP A 310 34.54 -36.50 -23.36
CA ASP A 310 35.91 -36.05 -23.75
C ASP A 310 36.09 -34.65 -24.37
N ALA A 311 37.09 -33.80 -24.05
CA ALA A 311 38.21 -33.76 -23.08
C ALA A 311 38.72 -32.27 -23.03
N ASP A 312 39.89 -31.81 -22.56
CA ASP A 312 41.15 -32.38 -22.03
C ASP A 312 41.88 -31.30 -21.17
N GLY A 313 42.94 -31.68 -20.43
CA GLY A 313 43.92 -30.77 -19.81
C GLY A 313 43.63 -30.44 -18.32
N ALA A 314 44.31 -31.02 -17.33
CA ALA A 314 45.74 -30.89 -16.95
C ALA A 314 46.11 -29.47 -16.44
N ALA A 315 46.77 -29.28 -15.29
CA ALA A 315 47.23 -30.20 -14.24
C ALA A 315 47.58 -29.46 -12.92
N GLU A 316 47.73 -30.22 -11.82
CA GLU A 316 48.54 -29.92 -10.61
C GLU A 316 48.25 -28.65 -9.76
N SER A 317 48.54 -28.58 -8.45
CA SER A 317 48.76 -29.54 -7.34
C SER A 317 48.61 -28.74 -6.03
N SER A 318 48.07 -29.24 -4.92
CA SER A 318 48.78 -29.96 -3.85
C SER A 318 47.80 -30.09 -2.65
N GLU A 319 47.55 -31.30 -2.15
CA GLU A 319 48.02 -31.84 -0.87
C GLU A 319 47.77 -31.00 0.40
N GLY A 320 47.01 -31.57 1.36
CA GLY A 320 46.67 -30.93 2.63
C GLY A 320 45.82 -31.79 3.59
N THR A 321 46.09 -33.09 3.69
CA THR A 321 45.31 -34.04 4.49
C THR A 321 45.65 -34.00 5.99
N VAL A 322 44.68 -33.65 6.86
CA VAL A 322 44.55 -34.20 8.23
C VAL A 322 43.06 -34.27 8.57
N GLY A 323 42.57 -35.41 9.07
CA GLY A 323 41.17 -35.59 9.47
C GLY A 323 40.97 -35.74 10.98
N ASN A 324 39.70 -35.69 11.40
CA ASN A 324 39.11 -36.47 12.49
C ASN A 324 37.57 -36.29 12.44
N GLN A 325 36.82 -37.39 12.37
CA GLN A 325 36.09 -38.00 13.50
C GLN A 325 35.11 -37.02 14.17
N VAL A 326 33.83 -37.09 13.80
CA VAL A 326 32.77 -37.89 14.44
C VAL A 326 32.32 -37.29 15.77
N GLU A 327 31.12 -36.73 15.77
CA GLU A 327 30.10 -36.95 16.82
C GLU A 327 28.73 -36.52 16.29
N GLU A 328 27.78 -37.46 16.24
CA GLU A 328 26.35 -37.14 16.06
C GLU A 328 25.81 -36.51 17.35
N PRO A 329 24.75 -35.69 17.26
CA PRO A 329 23.68 -35.89 18.23
C PRO A 329 22.27 -35.90 17.63
N SER A 330 21.62 -37.04 17.84
CA SER A 330 20.27 -37.17 18.39
C SER A 330 19.09 -36.54 17.63
N LYS A 331 18.30 -37.41 17.00
CA LYS A 331 16.92 -37.13 16.58
C LYS A 331 16.05 -36.86 17.82
N GLY A 332 15.65 -35.61 18.02
CA GLY A 332 14.59 -35.23 18.97
C GLY A 332 13.25 -35.18 18.26
N ASN A 333 12.36 -36.14 18.55
CA ASN A 333 10.96 -36.07 18.09
C ASN A 333 10.24 -34.92 18.82
N LEU A 334 9.53 -34.09 18.07
CA LEU A 334 8.61 -33.08 18.58
C LEU A 334 7.34 -33.13 17.73
N GLU A 335 6.50 -34.12 18.02
CA GLU A 335 5.08 -34.09 17.67
C GLU A 335 4.40 -33.11 18.63
N GLU A 336 4.22 -31.86 18.21
CA GLU A 336 3.27 -30.93 18.85
C GLU A 336 2.18 -30.56 17.84
N ASP A 337 1.10 -31.35 17.93
CA ASP A 337 -0.30 -31.02 17.69
C ASP A 337 -0.59 -29.53 17.36
N ILE A 338 -0.66 -29.21 16.06
CA ILE A 338 -1.25 -27.95 15.55
C ILE A 338 -2.66 -28.24 15.06
N GLY A 339 -3.56 -28.55 16.00
CA GLY A 339 -4.99 -28.59 15.75
C GLY A 339 -5.59 -27.21 15.45
N ASP A 340 -6.38 -27.15 14.39
CA ASP A 340 -7.44 -26.18 14.06
C ASP A 340 -7.40 -24.78 14.70
N LYS A 341 -7.01 -23.76 13.90
CA LYS A 341 -7.50 -22.38 14.05
C LYS A 341 -7.27 -21.46 12.84
N TYR A 342 -7.74 -21.86 11.66
CA TYR A 342 -7.98 -20.94 10.54
C TYR A 342 -9.31 -20.20 10.75
N GLY A 343 -9.29 -19.19 11.61
CA GLY A 343 -10.50 -18.50 12.10
C GLY A 343 -10.80 -17.11 11.50
N ASP A 344 -10.06 -16.64 10.49
CA ASP A 344 -10.10 -15.22 10.07
C ASP A 344 -10.59 -14.98 8.64
N SER A 345 -10.69 -16.01 7.78
CA SER A 345 -11.42 -15.90 6.50
C SER A 345 -12.94 -15.84 6.69
N GLY A 346 -13.45 -16.31 7.84
CA GLY A 346 -14.88 -16.37 8.13
C GLY A 346 -15.53 -15.00 8.29
N VAL A 347 -14.82 -13.97 8.77
CA VAL A 347 -15.39 -12.64 9.04
C VAL A 347 -15.65 -11.87 7.74
N GLU A 348 -14.70 -11.91 6.80
CA GLU A 348 -14.88 -11.27 5.49
C GLU A 348 -15.91 -12.02 4.63
N ILE A 349 -15.95 -13.36 4.72
CA ILE A 349 -17.00 -14.17 4.08
C ILE A 349 -18.38 -13.86 4.68
N GLN A 350 -18.52 -13.76 6.01
CA GLN A 350 -19.79 -13.40 6.65
C GLN A 350 -20.27 -12.00 6.23
N LEU A 351 -19.39 -11.01 6.17
CA LEU A 351 -19.75 -9.65 5.72
C LEU A 351 -20.26 -9.66 4.26
N LEU A 352 -19.61 -10.43 3.38
CA LEU A 352 -20.05 -10.60 2.00
C LEU A 352 -21.38 -11.38 1.89
N GLU A 353 -21.58 -12.41 2.72
CA GLU A 353 -22.84 -13.16 2.78
C GLU A 353 -24.01 -12.30 3.29
N GLU A 354 -23.80 -11.46 4.30
CA GLU A 354 -24.79 -10.49 4.79
C GLU A 354 -25.15 -9.45 3.71
N GLN A 355 -24.16 -8.91 3.00
CA GLN A 355 -24.39 -7.99 1.88
C GLN A 355 -25.18 -8.65 0.74
N ILE A 356 -24.84 -9.89 0.38
CA ILE A 356 -25.57 -10.67 -0.64
C ILE A 356 -27.01 -10.96 -0.17
N ALA A 357 -27.22 -11.32 1.10
CA ALA A 357 -28.55 -11.56 1.66
C ALA A 357 -29.42 -10.29 1.61
N GLY A 358 -28.87 -9.14 2.00
CA GLY A 358 -29.54 -7.83 1.89
C GLY A 358 -29.93 -7.48 0.45
N LEU A 359 -29.02 -7.70 -0.51
CA LEU A 359 -29.28 -7.49 -1.94
C LEU A 359 -30.37 -8.43 -2.48
N GLN A 360 -30.33 -9.71 -2.12
CA GLN A 360 -31.35 -10.69 -2.52
C GLN A 360 -32.73 -10.35 -1.95
N GLN A 361 -32.80 -9.82 -0.72
CA GLN A 361 -34.06 -9.37 -0.12
C GLN A 361 -34.63 -8.15 -0.86
N ARG A 362 -33.82 -7.12 -1.11
CA ARG A 362 -34.22 -5.92 -1.89
C ARG A 362 -34.71 -6.29 -3.30
N VAL A 363 -34.14 -7.32 -3.94
CA VAL A 363 -34.63 -7.88 -5.22
C VAL A 363 -35.99 -8.58 -5.10
N LYS A 364 -36.30 -9.25 -3.98
CA LYS A 364 -37.63 -9.84 -3.75
C LYS A 364 -38.70 -8.77 -3.59
N ASP A 365 -38.38 -7.68 -2.90
CA ASP A 365 -39.33 -6.61 -2.62
C ASP A 365 -39.66 -5.79 -3.88
N LEU A 366 -38.65 -5.41 -4.67
CA LEU A 366 -38.84 -4.81 -6.01
C LEU A 366 -39.67 -5.71 -6.96
N LYS A 367 -39.56 -7.04 -6.84
CA LYS A 367 -40.39 -7.98 -7.61
C LYS A 367 -41.84 -8.05 -7.13
N ARG A 368 -42.12 -7.80 -5.84
CA ARG A 368 -43.47 -7.73 -5.29
C ARG A 368 -44.16 -6.44 -5.76
N GLU A 369 -43.49 -5.30 -5.64
CA GLU A 369 -43.99 -4.00 -6.10
C GLU A 369 -44.39 -4.05 -7.59
N ARG A 370 -43.49 -4.56 -8.44
CA ARG A 370 -43.74 -4.72 -9.88
C ARG A 370 -44.79 -5.78 -10.24
N GLY A 371 -45.16 -6.65 -9.30
CA GLY A 371 -46.29 -7.56 -9.42
C GLY A 371 -47.62 -6.87 -9.10
N SER A 372 -47.62 -6.01 -8.08
CA SER A 372 -48.78 -5.22 -7.65
C SER A 372 -49.20 -4.19 -8.71
N GLU A 373 -48.24 -3.52 -9.38
CA GLU A 373 -48.52 -2.58 -10.48
C GLU A 373 -49.22 -3.21 -11.69
N LYS A 374 -49.22 -4.55 -11.82
CA LYS A 374 -49.89 -5.26 -12.93
C LYS A 374 -51.29 -5.79 -12.59
N THR A 375 -51.80 -5.46 -11.41
CA THR A 375 -53.16 -5.86 -10.96
C THR A 375 -54.08 -4.67 -10.67
N LEU A 376 -53.65 -3.47 -11.07
CA LEU A 376 -54.44 -2.24 -11.22
C LEU A 376 -54.59 -1.94 -12.73
#